data_AF-A0A508TPS8-F1
#
_entry.id   AF-A0A508TPS8-F1
#
_cell.length_a   1.000
_cell.length_b   1.000
_cell.length_c   1.000
_cell.angle_alpha   90.00
_cell.angle_beta   90.00
_cell.angle_gamma   90.00
#
_symmetry.space_group_name_H-M   'P 1'
#
loop_
_entity.id
_entity.type
_entity.pdbx_description
1 polymer ?
#
loop_
_entity_poly.entity_id
_entity_poly.type
_entity_poly.pdbx_seq_one_letter_code
_entity_poly.pdbx_strand_id
1 'polypeptide(L)'
;MRVSSSLRCMTGFVAMVLAQNAVAAVLILEGAAPQPANPGPAMTTQSPAQREPVPANQEILRPAAAPADAAPPSTEAVAPPPASPSDLSTVKLTNPAEIAIDMLPGQTVSIGSRVSFRITSKRPGYLVLIDIDANGHLSQIYPTTASLVQTSKPNGNFMKAGTLTIPLATGQNGATEYVVTPPKGNAMVVAVLSAQPVQLLDLPDAPPGARSQSDVLAYLVERTSELRIPDDATSRLRENRWSFNAKPYSIQ
;
A
#
# COMPACT_ATOMS: atom_id res chain seq x y z
N MET A 1 68.48 -13.01 -23.40
CA MET A 1 67.56 -12.46 -24.41
C MET A 1 66.57 -11.58 -23.67
N ARG A 2 66.71 -10.24 -23.70
CA ARG A 2 66.14 -9.29 -24.69
C ARG A 2 64.61 -9.41 -24.78
N VAL A 3 63.75 -8.39 -24.80
CA VAL A 3 63.69 -6.93 -24.52
C VAL A 3 62.22 -6.57 -24.84
N SER A 4 61.66 -5.59 -24.13
CA SER A 4 60.55 -4.65 -24.45
C SER A 4 59.52 -4.97 -25.55
N SER A 5 58.25 -4.61 -25.32
CA SER A 5 57.74 -3.28 -25.73
C SER A 5 56.25 -3.06 -25.50
N SER A 6 55.98 -1.86 -25.00
CA SER A 6 54.71 -1.15 -24.84
C SER A 6 53.91 -1.00 -26.13
N LEU A 7 52.59 -0.81 -26.00
CA LEU A 7 51.89 0.23 -26.76
C LEU A 7 50.67 0.76 -25.97
N ARG A 8 50.75 2.05 -25.62
CA ARG A 8 49.61 2.90 -25.25
C ARG A 8 48.87 3.29 -26.53
N CYS A 9 47.55 3.41 -26.47
CA CYS A 9 46.84 4.45 -27.22
C CYS A 9 45.65 4.97 -26.39
N MET A 10 45.74 6.26 -26.08
CA MET A 10 44.65 7.14 -25.65
C MET A 10 43.66 7.35 -26.81
N THR A 11 42.51 7.96 -26.48
CA THR A 11 41.58 8.81 -27.25
C THR A 11 40.17 8.26 -27.03
N GLY A 12 39.15 8.94 -26.52
CA GLY A 12 38.93 10.34 -26.17
C GLY A 12 37.40 10.56 -26.13
N PHE A 13 36.91 11.49 -25.29
CA PHE A 13 35.61 12.20 -25.32
C PHE A 13 34.32 11.38 -25.52
N VAL A 14 33.27 11.53 -24.71
CA VAL A 14 32.45 12.73 -24.56
C VAL A 14 31.79 12.72 -23.18
N ALA A 15 31.97 13.79 -22.42
CA ALA A 15 31.08 14.15 -21.32
C ALA A 15 29.82 14.78 -21.94
N MET A 16 28.67 14.10 -21.83
CA MET A 16 27.38 14.69 -22.15
C MET A 16 26.64 14.91 -20.83
N VAL A 17 26.78 16.12 -20.31
CA VAL A 17 25.91 16.68 -19.27
C VAL A 17 24.56 16.93 -19.93
N LEU A 18 23.58 16.10 -19.61
CA LEU A 18 22.17 16.45 -19.77
C LEU A 18 21.61 16.73 -18.39
N ALA A 19 21.55 18.02 -18.06
CA ALA A 19 20.61 18.53 -17.08
C ALA A 19 19.20 18.20 -17.58
N GLN A 20 18.45 17.42 -16.80
CA GLN A 20 17.01 17.32 -16.99
C GLN A 20 16.31 17.55 -15.66
N ASN A 21 15.34 18.45 -15.78
CA ASN A 21 14.66 19.17 -14.73
C ASN A 21 13.98 18.25 -13.72
N ALA A 22 14.08 18.64 -12.45
CA ALA A 22 13.17 18.20 -11.41
C ALA A 22 11.74 18.58 -11.81
N VAL A 23 10.86 17.59 -11.87
CA VAL A 23 9.43 17.79 -11.72
C VAL A 23 8.98 16.82 -10.65
N ALA A 24 8.73 17.34 -9.45
CA ALA A 24 8.00 16.63 -8.41
C ALA A 24 6.58 16.40 -8.95
N ALA A 25 6.25 15.16 -9.28
CA ALA A 25 4.89 14.78 -9.61
C ALA A 25 4.14 14.45 -8.30
N VAL A 26 3.42 15.44 -7.77
CA VAL A 26 2.34 15.20 -6.82
C VAL A 26 1.14 14.75 -7.64
N LEU A 27 0.76 13.47 -7.54
CA LEU A 27 -0.49 12.98 -8.12
C LEU A 27 -1.62 13.23 -7.11
N ILE A 28 -2.32 14.35 -7.29
CA ILE A 28 -3.64 14.60 -6.71
C ILE A 28 -4.67 14.07 -7.71
N LEU A 29 -5.47 13.09 -7.30
CA LEU A 29 -6.70 12.73 -8.01
C LEU A 29 -7.82 13.64 -7.48
N GLU A 30 -8.07 14.75 -8.18
CA GLU A 30 -9.29 15.53 -7.96
C GLU A 30 -9.94 15.83 -9.32
N GLY A 31 -11.17 15.34 -9.47
CA GLY A 31 -11.97 15.54 -10.67
C GLY A 31 -12.61 16.92 -10.67
N ALA A 32 -12.21 17.76 -11.62
CA ALA A 32 -13.05 18.81 -12.20
C ALA A 32 -12.39 19.33 -13.49
N ALA A 33 -13.17 19.39 -14.57
CA ALA A 33 -12.71 19.90 -15.86
C ALA A 33 -12.32 21.40 -15.78
N PRO A 34 -11.23 21.83 -16.45
CA PRO A 34 -10.87 23.25 -16.49
C PRO A 34 -11.68 24.00 -17.56
N GLN A 35 -12.43 25.00 -17.12
CA GLN A 35 -13.08 26.00 -17.96
C GLN A 35 -12.07 27.12 -18.31
N PRO A 36 -11.98 27.60 -19.57
CA PRO A 36 -10.99 28.60 -19.95
C PRO A 36 -11.35 30.00 -19.43
N ALA A 37 -10.32 30.69 -18.94
CA ALA A 37 -10.37 32.05 -18.41
C ALA A 37 -10.52 33.12 -19.51
N ASN A 38 -11.25 34.18 -19.18
CA ASN A 38 -11.38 35.41 -19.99
C ASN A 38 -10.80 36.60 -19.18
N PRO A 39 -9.96 37.51 -19.74
CA PRO A 39 -9.27 38.53 -18.96
C PRO A 39 -9.92 39.93 -19.00
N GLY A 40 -10.17 40.49 -17.79
CA GLY A 40 -10.14 41.92 -17.39
C GLY A 40 -11.25 42.87 -17.88
N PRO A 41 -11.26 44.16 -17.44
CA PRO A 41 -10.80 44.76 -16.17
C PRO A 41 -11.85 45.75 -15.56
N ALA A 42 -11.69 46.19 -14.29
CA ALA A 42 -11.85 47.60 -13.85
C ALA A 42 -11.90 47.76 -12.32
N MET A 43 -11.26 48.84 -11.87
CA MET A 43 -11.16 49.39 -10.52
C MET A 43 -12.50 49.94 -9.98
N THR A 44 -12.68 49.96 -8.65
CA THR A 44 -13.17 51.16 -7.93
C THR A 44 -12.87 51.09 -6.40
N THR A 45 -12.04 52.03 -5.95
CA THR A 45 -12.13 52.90 -4.74
C THR A 45 -12.60 52.39 -3.36
N GLN A 46 -11.71 52.56 -2.36
CA GLN A 46 -11.81 53.41 -1.14
C GLN A 46 -13.17 53.50 -0.39
N SER A 47 -13.31 53.59 0.95
CA SER A 47 -12.47 53.56 2.17
C SER A 47 -13.46 53.68 3.40
N PRO A 48 -13.12 54.17 4.62
CA PRO A 48 -13.26 53.45 5.91
C PRO A 48 -14.28 54.03 6.93
N ALA A 49 -14.67 53.25 7.96
CA ALA A 49 -15.24 53.67 9.27
C ALA A 49 -15.76 52.40 10.00
N GLN A 50 -15.79 52.19 11.32
CA GLN A 50 -15.50 52.88 12.59
C GLN A 50 -15.52 51.75 13.66
N ARG A 51 -14.56 51.63 14.60
CA ARG A 51 -14.70 51.90 16.07
C ARG A 51 -16.11 51.61 16.64
N GLU A 52 -16.35 50.88 17.73
CA GLU A 52 -15.68 50.74 19.05
C GLU A 52 -16.43 49.66 19.91
N PRO A 53 -16.17 49.44 21.23
CA PRO A 53 -16.23 48.10 21.86
C PRO A 53 -17.24 47.97 23.05
N VAL A 54 -17.35 46.74 23.61
CA VAL A 54 -17.86 46.20 24.92
C VAL A 54 -18.88 47.00 25.79
N PRO A 55 -19.77 46.34 26.59
CA PRO A 55 -19.35 45.74 27.86
C PRO A 55 -20.06 44.44 28.31
N ALA A 56 -19.42 43.80 29.27
CA ALA A 56 -19.92 42.71 30.11
C ALA A 56 -21.00 43.21 31.09
N ASN A 57 -21.89 42.31 31.54
CA ASN A 57 -22.58 42.47 32.81
C ASN A 57 -22.76 41.12 33.55
N GLN A 58 -22.16 41.10 34.74
CA GLN A 58 -22.40 40.28 35.93
C GLN A 58 -23.88 40.43 36.38
N GLU A 59 -24.55 39.65 37.22
CA GLU A 59 -24.37 38.43 38.03
C GLU A 59 -25.74 38.26 38.75
N ILE A 60 -25.88 37.20 39.55
CA ILE A 60 -26.78 37.03 40.70
C ILE A 60 -28.17 36.41 40.42
N LEU A 61 -28.32 35.12 40.77
CA LEU A 61 -29.12 34.64 41.91
C LEU A 61 -29.19 33.09 41.92
N ARG A 62 -28.41 32.48 42.81
CA ARG A 62 -28.70 31.17 43.45
C ARG A 62 -29.82 31.41 44.48
N PRO A 63 -30.71 30.45 44.75
CA PRO A 63 -30.39 29.44 45.78
C PRO A 63 -31.04 28.06 45.64
N ALA A 64 -30.52 27.18 46.50
CA ALA A 64 -31.14 26.02 47.16
C ALA A 64 -31.08 24.64 46.48
N ALA A 65 -30.86 23.68 47.35
CA ALA A 65 -30.41 22.32 47.12
C ALA A 65 -31.52 21.29 47.36
N ALA A 66 -31.21 20.06 46.87
CA ALA A 66 -31.75 18.73 47.21
C ALA A 66 -33.04 18.28 46.50
N PRO A 67 -33.28 16.94 46.36
CA PRO A 67 -32.44 15.79 46.70
C PRO A 67 -32.10 14.90 45.48
N ALA A 68 -31.17 13.98 45.71
CA ALA A 68 -30.92 12.83 44.85
C ALA A 68 -32.13 11.89 44.86
N ASP A 69 -32.67 11.57 43.68
CA ASP A 69 -33.29 10.27 43.44
C ASP A 69 -33.33 9.93 41.94
N ALA A 70 -33.19 8.64 41.67
CA ALA A 70 -33.45 7.94 40.42
C ALA A 70 -32.61 8.30 39.17
N ALA A 71 -31.39 7.78 39.12
CA ALA A 71 -30.78 7.42 37.85
C ALA A 71 -31.60 6.28 37.20
N PRO A 72 -32.03 6.39 35.92
CA PRO A 72 -32.52 5.23 35.19
C PRO A 72 -31.37 4.25 34.97
N PRO A 73 -31.60 2.92 35.02
CA PRO A 73 -30.58 1.97 34.61
C PRO A 73 -30.28 2.21 33.13
N SER A 74 -29.09 2.74 32.85
CA SER A 74 -28.50 2.72 31.52
C SER A 74 -28.56 1.28 31.03
N THR A 75 -29.44 1.03 30.07
CA THR A 75 -29.42 -0.19 29.30
C THR A 75 -28.10 -0.16 28.56
N GLU A 76 -27.14 -0.91 29.07
CA GLU A 76 -25.86 -1.19 28.44
C GLU A 76 -26.19 -1.82 27.08
N ALA A 77 -26.25 -0.99 26.05
CA ALA A 77 -26.28 -1.45 24.68
C ALA A 77 -24.98 -2.20 24.48
N VAL A 78 -25.06 -3.53 24.57
CA VAL A 78 -23.98 -4.46 24.27
C VAL A 78 -23.48 -4.11 22.88
N ALA A 79 -22.38 -3.37 22.81
CA ALA A 79 -21.64 -3.18 21.59
C ALA A 79 -21.25 -4.59 21.10
N PRO A 80 -21.49 -4.94 19.83
CA PRO A 80 -21.05 -6.21 19.31
C PRO A 80 -19.53 -6.30 19.52
N PRO A 81 -19.01 -7.44 20.00
CA PRO A 81 -17.59 -7.59 20.25
C PRO A 81 -16.80 -7.30 18.96
N PRO A 82 -15.62 -6.68 19.05
CA PRO A 82 -14.75 -6.52 17.88
C PRO A 82 -14.49 -7.91 17.29
N ALA A 83 -14.79 -8.07 16.00
CA ALA A 83 -14.54 -9.31 15.27
C ALA A 83 -13.08 -9.73 15.50
N SER A 84 -12.90 -10.89 16.14
CA SER A 84 -11.57 -11.43 16.41
C SER A 84 -10.89 -11.81 15.07
N PRO A 85 -9.57 -11.59 14.92
CA PRO A 85 -8.82 -11.87 13.68
C PRO A 85 -8.62 -13.38 13.38
N SER A 86 -9.56 -14.24 13.78
CA SER A 86 -9.36 -15.70 13.86
C SER A 86 -10.00 -16.52 12.74
N ASP A 87 -10.70 -15.92 11.77
CA ASP A 87 -11.40 -16.68 10.72
C ASP A 87 -10.53 -17.17 9.56
N LEU A 88 -9.22 -16.94 9.60
CA LEU A 88 -8.29 -17.40 8.54
C LEU A 88 -8.02 -18.91 8.58
N SER A 89 -8.38 -19.60 9.67
CA SER A 89 -8.15 -21.05 9.82
C SER A 89 -8.96 -21.91 8.84
N THR A 90 -9.97 -21.33 8.18
CA THR A 90 -10.84 -22.06 7.24
C THR A 90 -10.22 -22.19 5.85
N VAL A 91 -9.28 -21.32 5.46
CA VAL A 91 -8.66 -21.34 4.12
C VAL A 91 -7.33 -22.10 4.17
N LYS A 92 -7.25 -23.21 3.43
CA LYS A 92 -6.01 -24.01 3.33
C LYS A 92 -5.01 -23.34 2.39
N LEU A 93 -4.01 -22.66 2.95
CA LEU A 93 -2.90 -22.09 2.20
C LEU A 93 -1.79 -23.13 1.97
N THR A 94 -1.43 -23.32 0.70
CA THR A 94 -0.30 -24.19 0.33
C THR A 94 0.99 -23.36 0.34
N ASN A 95 1.97 -23.72 1.17
CA ASN A 95 3.21 -22.94 1.36
C ASN A 95 4.51 -23.77 1.19
N PRO A 96 4.75 -24.42 0.04
CA PRO A 96 5.94 -25.23 -0.18
C PRO A 96 7.24 -24.41 -0.26
N ALA A 97 7.16 -23.09 -0.45
CA ALA A 97 8.30 -22.18 -0.40
C ALA A 97 8.62 -21.65 1.00
N GLU A 98 7.85 -22.04 2.01
CA GLU A 98 7.99 -21.58 3.40
C GLU A 98 8.07 -20.05 3.49
N ILE A 99 7.15 -19.37 2.80
CA ILE A 99 7.01 -17.92 2.86
C ILE A 99 6.60 -17.54 4.29
N ALA A 100 7.22 -16.51 4.83
CA ALA A 100 6.81 -15.83 6.06
C ALA A 100 6.70 -14.33 5.83
N ILE A 101 5.76 -13.69 6.52
CA ILE A 101 5.49 -12.25 6.43
C ILE A 101 5.59 -11.65 7.83
N ASP A 102 6.47 -10.68 7.99
CA ASP A 102 6.52 -9.81 9.16
C ASP A 102 6.17 -8.38 8.75
N MET A 103 5.21 -7.76 9.44
CA MET A 103 4.86 -6.36 9.26
C MET A 103 5.57 -5.50 10.31
N LEU A 104 6.14 -4.38 9.88
CA LEU A 104 6.89 -3.43 10.69
C LEU A 104 6.18 -2.06 10.66
N PRO A 105 6.05 -1.35 11.80
CA PRO A 105 6.58 -1.68 13.12
C PRO A 105 5.77 -2.74 13.89
N GLY A 106 4.56 -3.07 13.44
CA GLY A 106 3.70 -4.05 14.08
C GLY A 106 2.42 -4.33 13.29
N GLN A 107 1.53 -5.13 13.88
CA GLN A 107 0.27 -5.57 13.27
C GLN A 107 -0.91 -4.64 13.56
N THR A 108 -0.74 -3.66 14.44
CA THR A 108 -1.74 -2.62 14.69
C THR A 108 -1.12 -1.29 14.29
N VAL A 109 -1.76 -0.59 13.35
CA VAL A 109 -1.21 0.60 12.71
C VAL A 109 -2.29 1.67 12.59
N SER A 110 -1.90 2.93 12.72
CA SER A 110 -2.83 4.05 12.55
C SER A 110 -2.87 4.49 11.09
N ILE A 111 -4.01 5.01 10.66
CA ILE A 111 -4.12 5.68 9.35
C ILE A 111 -3.03 6.75 9.21
N GLY A 112 -2.39 6.81 8.03
CA GLY A 112 -1.28 7.70 7.73
C GLY A 112 0.10 7.18 8.20
N SER A 113 0.15 6.06 8.92
CA SER A 113 1.42 5.45 9.33
C SER A 113 2.13 4.82 8.15
N ARG A 114 3.47 4.88 8.17
CA ARG A 114 4.32 4.17 7.22
C ARG A 114 4.56 2.75 7.71
N VAL A 115 4.44 1.79 6.80
CA VAL A 115 4.63 0.37 7.10
C VAL A 115 5.63 -0.26 6.15
N SER A 116 6.22 -1.36 6.58
CA SER A 116 7.07 -2.20 5.74
C SER A 116 6.79 -3.68 6.01
N PHE A 117 6.96 -4.49 4.99
CA PHE A 117 6.75 -5.92 5.01
C PHE A 117 8.10 -6.61 4.77
N ARG A 118 8.55 -7.36 5.76
CA ARG A 118 9.71 -8.23 5.63
C ARG A 118 9.22 -9.62 5.25
N ILE A 119 9.52 -10.00 4.01
CA ILE A 119 9.14 -11.28 3.42
C ILE A 119 10.35 -12.20 3.46
N THR A 120 10.18 -13.40 3.98
CA THR A 120 11.23 -14.44 3.96
C THR A 120 10.73 -15.65 3.18
N SER A 121 11.59 -16.28 2.38
CA SER A 121 11.28 -17.56 1.74
C SER A 121 12.52 -18.44 1.64
N LYS A 122 12.32 -19.76 1.74
CA LYS A 122 13.39 -20.74 1.50
C LYS A 122 13.59 -21.08 0.03
N ARG A 123 12.70 -20.64 -0.86
CA ARG A 123 12.80 -20.92 -2.31
C ARG A 123 12.82 -19.62 -3.10
N PRO A 124 13.58 -19.57 -4.21
CA PRO A 124 13.50 -18.45 -5.13
C PRO A 124 12.17 -18.47 -5.89
N GLY A 125 11.69 -17.29 -6.30
CA GLY A 125 10.47 -17.14 -7.09
C GLY A 125 10.10 -15.68 -7.33
N TYR A 126 9.00 -15.47 -8.05
CA TYR A 126 8.46 -14.15 -8.35
C TYR A 126 7.42 -13.80 -7.30
N LEU A 127 7.70 -12.76 -6.52
CA LEU A 127 6.88 -12.35 -5.39
C LEU A 127 5.83 -11.34 -5.84
N VAL A 128 4.60 -11.57 -5.39
CA VAL A 128 3.50 -10.61 -5.46
C VAL A 128 2.95 -10.43 -4.05
N LEU A 129 2.76 -9.19 -3.61
CA LEU A 129 2.06 -8.87 -2.37
C LEU A 129 0.74 -8.20 -2.70
N ILE A 130 -0.31 -8.65 -2.02
CA ILE A 130 -1.66 -8.16 -2.16
C ILE A 130 -2.15 -7.73 -0.78
N ASP A 131 -2.79 -6.58 -0.72
CA ASP A 131 -3.54 -6.13 0.45
C ASP A 131 -5.02 -6.44 0.27
N ILE A 132 -5.63 -6.94 1.33
CA ILE A 132 -7.08 -7.09 1.49
C ILE A 132 -7.49 -6.11 2.58
N ASP A 133 -8.16 -5.03 2.19
CA ASP A 133 -8.55 -3.98 3.13
C ASP A 133 -9.71 -4.41 4.05
N ALA A 134 -10.17 -3.50 4.92
CA ALA A 134 -11.27 -3.81 5.82
C ALA A 134 -12.65 -3.92 5.15
N ASN A 135 -12.78 -3.44 3.91
CA ASN A 135 -13.96 -3.63 3.07
C ASN A 135 -13.88 -4.93 2.24
N GLY A 136 -12.74 -5.61 2.25
CA GLY A 136 -12.49 -6.81 1.44
C GLY A 136 -12.01 -6.49 0.01
N HIS A 137 -11.54 -5.27 -0.25
CA HIS A 137 -10.99 -4.89 -1.54
C HIS A 137 -9.57 -5.46 -1.69
N LEU A 138 -9.27 -6.01 -2.86
CA LEU A 138 -7.98 -6.56 -3.25
C LEU A 138 -7.16 -5.51 -4.00
N SER A 139 -5.99 -5.19 -3.47
CA SER A 139 -5.03 -4.33 -4.18
C SER A 139 -3.65 -4.96 -4.23
N GLN A 140 -3.04 -5.01 -5.41
CA GLN A 140 -1.65 -5.44 -5.53
C GLN A 140 -0.74 -4.32 -5.04
N ILE A 141 -0.10 -4.53 -3.88
CA ILE A 141 0.84 -3.57 -3.32
C ILE A 141 2.26 -3.81 -3.82
N TYR A 142 2.63 -5.01 -4.25
CA TYR A 142 3.95 -5.29 -4.86
C TYR A 142 3.87 -6.37 -5.96
N PRO A 143 4.59 -6.24 -7.08
CA PRO A 143 5.37 -5.06 -7.47
C PRO A 143 4.48 -3.87 -7.84
N THR A 144 5.01 -2.66 -7.61
CA THR A 144 4.48 -1.40 -8.15
C THR A 144 5.30 -0.94 -9.36
N THR A 145 4.75 -0.04 -10.18
CA THR A 145 5.48 0.59 -11.29
C THR A 145 6.80 1.20 -10.82
N ALA A 146 6.81 1.88 -9.66
CA ALA A 146 8.01 2.44 -9.07
C ALA A 146 9.07 1.37 -8.77
N SER A 147 8.65 0.25 -8.16
CA SER A 147 9.57 -0.87 -7.86
C SER A 147 10.11 -1.56 -9.12
N LEU A 148 9.31 -1.67 -10.19
CA LEU A 148 9.76 -2.24 -11.46
C LEU A 148 10.81 -1.34 -12.13
N VAL A 149 10.55 -0.03 -12.19
CA VAL A 149 11.51 0.95 -12.72
C VAL A 149 12.81 0.95 -11.91
N GLN A 150 12.71 0.90 -10.58
CA GLN A 150 13.86 0.89 -9.68
C GLN A 150 14.79 -0.31 -9.93
N THR A 151 14.22 -1.48 -10.23
CA THR A 151 15.04 -2.68 -10.46
C THR A 151 15.65 -2.71 -11.86
N SER A 152 15.12 -1.92 -12.81
CA SER A 152 15.53 -1.87 -14.22
C SER A 152 15.61 -3.25 -14.88
N LYS A 153 14.84 -4.21 -14.37
CA LYS A 153 14.88 -5.62 -14.78
C LYS A 153 13.49 -6.08 -15.19
N PRO A 154 13.38 -6.90 -16.25
CA PRO A 154 12.12 -7.56 -16.61
C PRO A 154 11.65 -8.56 -15.53
N ASN A 155 12.50 -8.91 -14.57
CA ASN A 155 12.18 -9.80 -13.44
C ASN A 155 12.30 -9.04 -12.11
N GLY A 156 11.83 -7.79 -12.07
CA GLY A 156 12.02 -6.88 -10.94
C GLY A 156 11.48 -7.36 -9.59
N ASN A 157 10.51 -8.28 -9.63
CA ASN A 157 9.94 -8.90 -8.44
C ASN A 157 10.47 -10.31 -8.14
N PHE A 158 11.54 -10.73 -8.82
CA PHE A 158 12.20 -12.00 -8.53
C PHE A 158 12.97 -11.92 -7.21
N MET A 159 12.52 -12.71 -6.25
CA MET A 159 13.13 -12.89 -4.95
C MET A 159 13.99 -14.16 -4.93
N LYS A 160 15.24 -14.05 -4.48
CA LYS A 160 16.07 -15.22 -4.15
C LYS A 160 15.61 -15.81 -2.82
N ALA A 161 16.01 -17.05 -2.52
CA ALA A 161 15.87 -17.56 -1.16
C ALA A 161 16.57 -16.63 -0.17
N GLY A 162 15.90 -16.31 0.94
CA GLY A 162 16.33 -15.30 1.90
C GLY A 162 15.22 -14.33 2.25
N THR A 163 15.60 -13.10 2.58
CA THR A 163 14.69 -12.07 3.08
C THR A 163 14.69 -10.85 2.16
N LEU A 164 13.50 -10.30 1.91
CA LEU A 164 13.27 -9.08 1.15
C LEU A 164 12.37 -8.15 1.95
N THR A 165 12.76 -6.89 2.10
CA THR A 165 11.92 -5.86 2.73
C THR A 165 11.26 -5.01 1.65
N ILE A 166 9.94 -4.86 1.77
CA ILE A 166 9.08 -4.08 0.89
C ILE A 166 8.48 -2.94 1.72
N PRO A 167 8.56 -1.67 1.30
CA PRO A 167 9.07 -1.23 0.01
C PRO A 167 10.58 -1.43 -0.10
N LEU A 168 11.07 -1.60 -1.34
CA LEU A 168 12.48 -1.81 -1.60
C LEU A 168 13.25 -0.57 -1.13
N ALA A 169 14.27 -0.78 -0.31
CA ALA A 169 15.17 0.30 0.12
C ALA A 169 15.73 1.02 -1.12
N THR A 170 15.73 2.33 -1.05
CA THR A 170 15.91 3.18 -2.22
C THR A 170 17.31 3.17 -2.80
N GLY A 171 17.40 3.18 -4.13
CA GLY A 171 18.51 3.83 -4.85
C GLY A 171 18.21 5.33 -5.09
N GLN A 172 18.95 6.02 -5.95
CA GLN A 172 18.87 7.48 -6.19
C GLN A 172 17.49 8.05 -6.63
N ASN A 173 16.45 7.21 -6.79
CA ASN A 173 15.17 7.56 -7.43
C ASN A 173 13.95 7.66 -6.47
N GLY A 174 14.17 7.85 -5.15
CA GLY A 174 13.09 8.14 -4.19
C GLY A 174 12.41 6.91 -3.57
N ALA A 175 12.28 6.92 -2.23
CA ALA A 175 11.74 5.79 -1.46
C ALA A 175 10.27 5.61 -1.83
N THR A 176 9.88 4.42 -2.28
CA THR A 176 8.46 4.07 -2.23
C THR A 176 8.12 3.85 -0.77
N GLU A 177 7.05 4.44 -0.28
CA GLU A 177 6.55 4.25 1.08
C GLU A 177 5.17 3.63 1.00
N TYR A 178 4.85 2.66 1.86
CA TYR A 178 3.47 2.23 2.05
C TYR A 178 2.89 3.01 3.21
N VAL A 179 1.85 3.78 2.92
CA VAL A 179 1.09 4.56 3.89
C VAL A 179 -0.25 3.88 4.09
N VAL A 180 -0.60 3.62 5.36
CA VAL A 180 -1.89 3.02 5.72
C VAL A 180 -3.01 4.00 5.39
N THR A 181 -4.01 3.54 4.66
CA THR A 181 -5.16 4.36 4.25
C THR A 181 -6.45 3.86 4.91
N PRO A 182 -7.50 4.70 4.99
CA PRO A 182 -8.83 4.23 5.38
C PRO A 182 -9.33 3.10 4.46
N PRO A 183 -10.27 2.25 4.90
CA PRO A 183 -11.04 2.32 6.15
C PRO A 183 -10.31 1.78 7.40
N LYS A 184 -10.83 2.14 8.58
CA LYS A 184 -10.45 1.46 9.83
C LYS A 184 -11.06 0.06 9.86
N GLY A 185 -10.36 -0.88 10.49
CA GLY A 185 -10.84 -2.24 10.66
C GLY A 185 -9.73 -3.28 10.54
N ASN A 186 -10.13 -4.54 10.46
CA ASN A 186 -9.20 -5.63 10.22
C ASN A 186 -8.84 -5.66 8.74
N ALA A 187 -7.58 -5.93 8.42
CA ALA A 187 -7.08 -6.05 7.05
C ALA A 187 -6.07 -7.20 7.00
N MET A 188 -5.61 -7.56 5.81
CA MET A 188 -4.66 -8.66 5.65
C MET A 188 -3.75 -8.46 4.46
N VAL A 189 -2.46 -8.68 4.67
CA VAL A 189 -1.51 -8.78 3.56
C VAL A 189 -1.31 -10.24 3.18
N VAL A 190 -1.31 -10.54 1.90
CA VAL A 190 -1.10 -11.87 1.33
C VAL A 190 0.15 -11.85 0.47
N ALA A 191 1.09 -12.76 0.76
CA ALA A 191 2.25 -12.99 -0.07
C ALA A 191 2.02 -14.21 -0.96
N VAL A 192 2.18 -14.00 -2.27
CA VAL A 192 2.08 -15.03 -3.31
C VAL A 192 3.46 -15.16 -3.94
N LEU A 193 4.04 -16.36 -3.91
CA LEU A 193 5.28 -16.66 -4.62
C LEU A 193 5.01 -17.62 -5.77
N SER A 194 5.44 -17.21 -6.95
CA SER A 194 5.35 -17.99 -8.18
C SER A 194 6.71 -18.59 -8.55
N ALA A 195 6.74 -19.85 -8.97
CA ALA A 195 7.95 -20.46 -9.54
C ALA A 195 8.27 -19.96 -10.96
N GLN A 196 7.34 -19.25 -11.60
CA GLN A 196 7.44 -18.75 -12.98
C GLN A 196 7.27 -17.22 -13.01
N PRO A 197 7.73 -16.53 -14.07
CA PRO A 197 7.59 -15.08 -14.16
C PRO A 197 6.11 -14.64 -14.09
N VAL A 198 5.77 -13.88 -13.05
CA VAL A 198 4.46 -13.25 -12.86
C VAL A 198 4.72 -11.89 -12.22
N GLN A 199 4.20 -10.83 -12.82
CA GLN A 199 4.35 -9.46 -12.29
C GLN A 199 3.03 -8.85 -11.82
N LEU A 200 1.93 -9.23 -12.47
CA LEU A 200 0.60 -8.71 -12.18
C LEU A 200 -0.37 -9.88 -12.13
N LEU A 201 -1.23 -9.86 -11.13
CA LEU A 201 -2.38 -10.74 -11.05
C LEU A 201 -3.61 -9.94 -11.45
N ASP A 202 -4.36 -10.45 -12.43
CA ASP A 202 -5.63 -9.86 -12.83
C ASP A 202 -6.69 -10.24 -11.79
N LEU A 203 -6.90 -9.34 -10.84
CA LEU A 203 -7.82 -9.51 -9.71
C LEU A 203 -8.91 -8.44 -9.82
N PRO A 204 -10.18 -8.80 -9.58
CA PRO A 204 -11.21 -7.78 -9.38
C PRO A 204 -10.91 -7.02 -8.09
N ASP A 205 -11.33 -5.76 -8.03
CA ASP A 205 -11.22 -4.93 -6.81
C ASP A 205 -11.99 -5.58 -5.65
N ALA A 206 -13.24 -5.98 -5.87
CA ALA A 206 -14.03 -6.73 -4.89
C ALA A 206 -14.47 -8.08 -5.47
N PRO A 207 -14.10 -9.23 -4.87
CA PRO A 207 -14.57 -10.53 -5.31
C PRO A 207 -16.09 -10.66 -5.23
N PRO A 208 -16.75 -11.16 -6.29
CA PRO A 208 -18.20 -11.29 -6.31
C PRO A 208 -18.66 -12.33 -5.27
N GLY A 209 -19.59 -11.93 -4.41
CA GLY A 209 -20.22 -12.83 -3.44
C GLY A 209 -19.39 -13.11 -2.18
N ALA A 210 -18.19 -12.54 -2.03
CA ALA A 210 -17.43 -12.62 -0.79
C ALA A 210 -18.12 -11.82 0.32
N ARG A 211 -18.20 -12.41 1.52
CA ARG A 211 -18.84 -11.79 2.70
C ARG A 211 -17.89 -11.59 3.86
N SER A 212 -16.71 -12.22 3.78
CA SER A 212 -15.67 -12.19 4.79
C SER A 212 -14.29 -12.11 4.13
N GLN A 213 -13.27 -11.71 4.89
CA GLN A 213 -11.88 -11.70 4.41
C GLN A 213 -11.38 -13.11 4.06
N SER A 214 -11.90 -14.14 4.73
CA SER A 214 -11.60 -15.53 4.40
C SER A 214 -12.18 -15.93 3.05
N ASP A 215 -13.37 -15.45 2.68
CA ASP A 215 -13.93 -15.65 1.34
C ASP A 215 -13.08 -14.97 0.27
N VAL A 216 -12.62 -13.74 0.54
CA VAL A 216 -11.73 -12.98 -0.35
C VAL A 216 -10.39 -13.71 -0.53
N LEU A 217 -9.81 -14.23 0.56
CA LEU A 217 -8.58 -15.01 0.51
C LEU A 217 -8.78 -16.34 -0.24
N ALA A 218 -9.89 -17.03 -0.02
CA ALA A 218 -10.23 -18.27 -0.74
C ALA A 218 -10.36 -18.01 -2.24
N TYR A 219 -11.09 -16.96 -2.63
CA TYR A 219 -11.21 -16.51 -4.01
C TYR A 219 -9.84 -16.21 -4.63
N LEU A 220 -8.99 -15.47 -3.92
CA LEU A 220 -7.63 -15.17 -4.39
C LEU A 220 -6.82 -16.45 -4.64
N VAL A 221 -6.83 -17.39 -3.70
CA VAL A 221 -6.10 -18.67 -3.82
C VAL A 221 -6.63 -19.49 -4.99
N GLU A 222 -7.95 -19.60 -5.12
CA GLU A 222 -8.61 -20.30 -6.23
C GLU A 222 -8.23 -19.69 -7.57
N ARG A 223 -8.48 -18.39 -7.78
CA ARG A 223 -8.18 -17.70 -9.03
C ARG A 223 -6.70 -17.77 -9.39
N THR A 224 -5.81 -17.60 -8.43
CA THR A 224 -4.37 -17.70 -8.67
C THR A 224 -3.97 -19.12 -9.07
N SER A 225 -4.58 -20.15 -8.47
CA SER A 225 -4.29 -21.55 -8.80
C SER A 225 -4.75 -21.96 -10.21
N GLU A 226 -5.76 -21.28 -10.76
CA GLU A 226 -6.24 -21.47 -12.13
C GLU A 226 -5.30 -20.87 -13.17
N LEU A 227 -4.53 -19.83 -12.81
CA LEU A 227 -3.64 -19.16 -13.74
C LEU A 227 -2.63 -20.14 -14.33
N ARG A 228 -2.64 -20.23 -15.66
CA ARG A 228 -1.66 -20.95 -16.44
C ARG A 228 -0.72 -19.97 -17.11
N ILE A 229 0.56 -20.31 -17.12
CA ILE A 229 1.60 -19.43 -17.63
C ILE A 229 2.05 -19.94 -19.00
N PRO A 230 2.08 -19.06 -20.03
CA PRO A 230 2.65 -19.42 -21.32
C PRO A 230 4.10 -19.84 -21.17
N ASP A 231 4.45 -20.96 -21.79
CA ASP A 231 5.82 -21.39 -21.96
C ASP A 231 6.30 -20.98 -23.36
N ASP A 232 7.13 -19.95 -23.43
CA ASP A 232 7.64 -19.40 -24.70
C ASP A 232 8.37 -20.46 -25.54
N ALA A 233 8.96 -21.48 -24.91
CA ALA A 233 9.70 -22.52 -25.62
C ALA A 233 8.77 -23.56 -26.27
N THR A 234 7.61 -23.84 -25.68
CA THR A 234 6.70 -24.91 -26.13
C THR A 234 5.37 -24.39 -26.68
N SER A 235 5.11 -23.08 -26.58
CA SER A 235 3.82 -22.44 -26.90
C SER A 235 2.63 -23.10 -26.19
N ARG A 236 2.86 -23.69 -25.01
CA ARG A 236 1.83 -24.35 -24.20
C ARG A 236 1.62 -23.61 -22.89
N LEU A 237 0.40 -23.69 -22.39
CA LEU A 237 0.06 -23.24 -21.05
C LEU A 237 0.52 -24.29 -20.03
N ARG A 238 1.36 -23.89 -19.08
CA ARG A 238 1.81 -24.78 -18.00
C ARG A 238 1.17 -24.39 -16.67
N GLU A 239 1.00 -25.40 -15.83
CA GLU A 239 0.66 -25.18 -14.42
C GLU A 239 1.81 -24.47 -13.71
N ASN A 240 1.45 -23.61 -12.78
CA ASN A 240 2.41 -22.92 -11.95
C ASN A 240 2.41 -23.46 -10.53
N ARG A 241 3.59 -23.45 -9.91
CA ARG A 241 3.74 -23.82 -8.50
C ARG A 241 3.65 -22.57 -7.66
N TRP A 242 2.55 -22.45 -6.94
CA TRP A 242 2.26 -21.33 -6.07
C TRP A 242 2.64 -21.64 -4.63
N SER A 243 3.01 -20.61 -3.88
CA SER A 243 3.12 -20.65 -2.43
C SER A 243 2.45 -19.42 -1.86
N PHE A 244 1.71 -19.60 -0.78
CA PHE A 244 0.93 -18.55 -0.15
C PHE A 244 1.25 -18.43 1.32
N ASN A 245 1.28 -17.21 1.83
CA ASN A 245 1.15 -16.91 3.25
C ASN A 245 0.28 -15.67 3.39
N ALA A 246 -0.46 -15.57 4.49
CA ALA A 246 -1.33 -14.45 4.77
C ALA A 246 -1.13 -13.98 6.21
N LYS A 247 -1.10 -12.66 6.41
CA LYS A 247 -0.81 -12.04 7.70
C LYS A 247 -1.87 -10.98 7.99
N PRO A 248 -2.76 -11.21 8.97
CA PRO A 248 -3.74 -10.21 9.38
C PRO A 248 -3.06 -9.04 10.11
N TYR A 249 -3.67 -7.87 9.99
CA TYR A 249 -3.31 -6.66 10.71
C TYR A 249 -4.57 -5.81 10.96
N SER A 250 -4.46 -4.74 11.75
CA SER A 250 -5.58 -3.88 12.13
C SER A 250 -5.23 -2.40 11.95
N ILE A 251 -6.17 -1.65 11.38
CA ILE A 251 -6.09 -0.22 11.10
C ILE A 251 -6.95 0.53 12.12
N GLN A 252 -6.35 1.47 12.86
CA GLN A 252 -6.99 2.26 13.91
C GLN A 252 -6.98 3.77 13.66
#